data_AF-A0A951A4M4-F1
#
_entry.id   AF-A0A951A4M4-F1
#
_cell.length_a   1.000
_cell.length_b   1.000
_cell.length_c   1.000
_cell.angle_alpha   90.00
_cell.angle_beta   90.00
_cell.angle_gamma   90.00
#
_symmetry.space_group_name_H-M   'P 1'
#
loop_
_entity.id
_entity.type
_entity.pdbx_description
1 polymer ?
#
loop_
_entity_poly.entity_id
_entity_poly.type
_entity_poly.pdbx_seq_one_letter_code
_entity_poly.pdbx_strand_id
1 'polypeptide(L)'
;MFAVFRLLFIVFGIFVSLITTSRAEDNADAAEIAAITAARSGDWPQAYAKAGQVRDGGLTAKIVRWLDYTRPTTAGGHFSELAAFIDQNPDWPLQKRLQRRAEEALTGESDQVAAAWFKRHPAIGGVGKARAAQILLNRGNNEAGTAAIRAAWVDGDFTVADEHSFLARYSGMLRPEDHQKRLDRLIWDGLTDAARHMLPLVSADYRLAAEARLALAADAPNGEALLAKVPSNLRSDPGVAFEEARWRRKKNQYDAAAQLLLAHAESPVRPTAWWAERQLVARQLLAS
;
A
#
# COMPACT_ATOMS: atom_id res chain seq x y z
N MET A 1 -12.32 81.27 49.50
CA MET A 1 -12.80 82.12 48.39
C MET A 1 -12.54 81.35 47.10
N PHE A 2 -13.63 81.04 46.37
CA PHE A 2 -13.82 80.46 45.02
C PHE A 2 -12.56 80.25 44.12
N ALA A 3 -12.43 79.23 43.26
CA ALA A 3 -13.44 78.74 42.32
C ALA A 3 -13.10 77.36 41.70
N VAL A 4 -14.07 76.88 40.92
CA VAL A 4 -14.34 75.55 40.34
C VAL A 4 -13.91 75.48 38.84
N PHE A 5 -13.63 74.26 38.34
CA PHE A 5 -13.63 73.75 36.93
C PHE A 5 -12.56 74.14 35.90
N ARG A 6 -11.88 73.12 35.30
CA ARG A 6 -12.00 72.78 33.85
C ARG A 6 -11.38 71.43 33.46
N LEU A 7 -11.97 70.87 32.41
CA LEU A 7 -11.96 69.52 31.85
C LEU A 7 -10.85 69.34 30.79
N LEU A 8 -10.55 68.06 30.45
CA LEU A 8 -10.18 67.49 29.11
C LEU A 8 -8.72 67.06 28.78
N PHE A 9 -8.63 65.79 28.37
CA PHE A 9 -7.65 65.08 27.50
C PHE A 9 -6.18 65.02 28.00
N ILE A 10 -5.47 63.88 28.03
CA ILE A 10 -5.25 62.89 26.97
C ILE A 10 -4.97 61.50 27.60
N VAL A 11 -5.79 60.51 27.24
CA VAL A 11 -5.45 59.09 27.29
C VAL A 11 -4.93 58.74 25.90
N PHE A 12 -3.63 58.47 25.74
CA PHE A 12 -3.16 57.69 24.59
C PHE A 12 -1.74 57.15 24.80
N GLY A 13 -1.61 55.83 24.75
CA GLY A 13 -0.33 55.14 24.79
C GLY A 13 -0.48 53.85 25.58
N ILE A 14 -0.21 52.70 24.94
CA ILE A 14 -0.35 51.34 25.47
C ILE A 14 -1.77 50.75 25.33
N PHE A 15 -2.28 50.68 24.09
CA PHE A 15 -3.32 49.70 23.72
C PHE A 15 -3.26 49.26 22.24
N VAL A 16 -2.07 49.25 21.63
CA VAL A 16 -1.89 48.87 20.21
C VAL A 16 -1.19 47.51 20.04
N SER A 17 -0.67 46.91 21.12
CA SER A 17 0.08 45.64 21.03
C SER A 17 -0.72 44.37 21.41
N LEU A 18 -1.97 44.47 21.89
CA LEU A 18 -2.80 43.29 22.18
C LEU A 18 -3.82 42.93 21.08
N ILE A 19 -4.30 43.92 20.31
CA ILE A 19 -5.32 43.69 19.26
C ILE A 19 -4.69 43.15 17.96
N THR A 20 -3.41 43.43 17.73
CA THR A 20 -2.68 42.94 16.56
C THR A 20 -2.34 41.45 16.65
N THR A 21 -2.12 40.93 17.87
CA THR A 21 -1.76 39.53 18.09
C THR A 21 -2.93 38.59 17.83
N SER A 22 -4.15 38.90 18.32
CA SER A 22 -5.31 38.00 18.13
C SER A 22 -5.74 37.91 16.66
N ARG A 23 -5.77 39.04 15.94
CA ARG A 23 -6.08 39.03 14.49
C ARG A 23 -5.00 38.34 13.66
N ALA A 24 -3.75 38.35 14.10
CA ALA A 24 -2.68 37.66 13.40
C ALA A 24 -2.77 36.14 13.59
N GLU A 25 -3.13 35.67 14.80
CA GLU A 25 -3.38 34.25 15.10
C GLU A 25 -4.61 33.72 14.36
N ASP A 26 -5.76 34.42 14.41
CA ASP A 26 -6.99 34.01 13.69
C ASP A 26 -6.78 33.89 12.17
N ASN A 27 -5.97 34.78 11.58
CA ASN A 27 -5.65 34.74 10.15
C ASN A 27 -4.64 33.64 9.80
N ALA A 28 -3.71 33.30 10.71
CA ALA A 28 -2.76 32.22 10.54
C ALA A 28 -3.47 30.85 10.53
N ASP A 29 -4.40 30.64 11.47
CA ASP A 29 -5.22 29.44 11.55
C ASP A 29 -6.11 29.29 10.30
N ALA A 30 -6.71 30.39 9.83
CA ALA A 30 -7.51 30.39 8.60
C ALA A 30 -6.67 30.06 7.36
N ALA A 31 -5.45 30.59 7.24
CA ALA A 31 -4.54 30.32 6.13
C ALA A 31 -4.04 28.86 6.13
N GLU A 32 -3.75 28.30 7.31
CA GLU A 32 -3.38 26.89 7.47
C GLU A 32 -4.52 25.95 7.05
N ILE A 33 -5.73 26.18 7.56
CA ILE A 33 -6.93 25.40 7.19
C ILE A 33 -7.16 25.51 5.68
N ALA A 34 -7.02 26.71 5.11
CA ALA A 34 -7.23 26.92 3.68
C ALA A 34 -6.17 26.21 2.82
N ALA A 35 -4.91 26.16 3.25
CA ALA A 35 -3.85 25.43 2.56
C ALA A 35 -4.10 23.92 2.55
N ILE A 36 -4.44 23.34 3.71
CA ILE A 36 -4.75 21.91 3.83
C ILE A 36 -6.03 21.56 3.08
N THR A 37 -7.03 22.43 3.09
CA THR A 37 -8.28 22.25 2.34
C THR A 37 -8.01 22.22 0.84
N ALA A 38 -7.20 23.16 0.33
CA ALA A 38 -6.80 23.19 -1.07
C ALA A 38 -6.01 21.92 -1.47
N ALA A 39 -5.11 21.43 -0.60
CA ALA A 39 -4.40 20.18 -0.83
C ALA A 39 -5.37 18.98 -0.91
N ARG A 40 -6.34 18.91 -0.01
CA ARG A 40 -7.36 17.86 0.01
C ARG A 40 -8.30 17.89 -1.20
N SER A 41 -8.58 19.08 -1.74
CA SER A 41 -9.34 19.23 -2.99
C SER A 41 -8.50 19.01 -4.25
N GLY A 42 -7.18 18.79 -4.11
CA GLY A 42 -6.25 18.57 -5.22
C GLY A 42 -5.79 19.86 -5.92
N ASP A 43 -6.08 21.03 -5.36
CA ASP A 43 -5.60 22.32 -5.87
C ASP A 43 -4.22 22.63 -5.28
N TRP A 44 -3.20 21.94 -5.80
CA TRP A 44 -1.81 22.08 -5.33
C TRP A 44 -1.23 23.48 -5.50
N PRO A 45 -1.44 24.19 -6.62
CA PRO A 45 -0.98 25.57 -6.75
C PRO A 45 -1.53 26.47 -5.63
N GLN A 46 -2.83 26.39 -5.32
CA GLN A 46 -3.41 27.12 -4.17
C GLN A 46 -2.87 26.63 -2.84
N ALA A 47 -2.72 25.31 -2.66
CA ALA A 47 -2.23 24.74 -1.41
C ALA A 47 -0.82 25.25 -1.07
N TYR A 48 0.10 25.23 -2.04
CA TYR A 48 1.46 25.75 -1.86
C TYR A 48 1.47 27.26 -1.67
N ALA A 49 0.67 28.01 -2.43
CA ALA A 49 0.58 29.46 -2.29
C ALA A 49 0.09 29.87 -0.89
N LYS A 50 -0.96 29.22 -0.39
CA LYS A 50 -1.53 29.47 0.95
C LYS A 50 -0.58 29.02 2.05
N ALA A 51 0.08 27.87 1.90
CA ALA A 51 1.08 27.42 2.87
C ALA A 51 2.25 28.42 3.00
N GLY A 52 2.66 29.07 1.91
CA GLY A 52 3.69 30.12 1.94
C GLY A 52 3.28 31.42 2.62
N GLN A 53 1.97 31.65 2.83
CA GLN A 53 1.43 32.83 3.50
C GLN A 53 1.32 32.64 5.03
N VAL A 54 1.45 31.40 5.53
CA VAL A 54 1.38 31.11 6.96
C VAL A 54 2.68 31.56 7.64
N ARG A 55 2.57 32.49 8.60
CA ARG A 55 3.71 32.91 9.42
C ARG A 55 4.18 31.74 10.26
N ASP A 56 5.49 31.48 10.30
CA ASP A 56 6.07 30.29 10.95
C ASP A 56 5.51 28.96 10.42
N GLY A 57 4.95 28.97 9.20
CA GLY A 57 4.21 27.87 8.55
C GLY A 57 5.05 26.68 8.08
N GLY A 58 6.21 26.44 8.68
CA GLY A 58 7.08 25.31 8.33
C GLY A 58 6.35 23.97 8.45
N LEU A 59 5.49 23.82 9.47
CA LEU A 59 4.64 22.64 9.64
C LEU A 59 3.56 22.55 8.56
N THR A 60 2.82 23.62 8.29
CA THR A 60 1.79 23.65 7.25
C THR A 60 2.36 23.30 5.87
N ALA A 61 3.48 23.92 5.49
CA ALA A 61 4.16 23.62 4.23
C ALA A 61 4.61 22.15 4.17
N LYS A 62 5.08 21.58 5.28
CA LYS A 62 5.45 20.17 5.39
C LYS A 62 4.25 19.23 5.25
N ILE A 63 3.10 19.58 5.84
CA ILE A 63 1.84 18.84 5.69
C ILE A 63 1.39 18.87 4.22
N VAL A 64 1.41 20.04 3.57
CA VAL A 64 1.04 20.17 2.15
C VAL A 64 1.95 19.30 1.27
N ARG A 65 3.28 19.37 1.46
CA ARG A 65 4.23 18.49 0.75
C ARG A 65 3.96 17.00 0.99
N TRP A 66 3.69 16.61 2.23
CA TRP A 66 3.38 15.23 2.56
C TRP A 66 2.09 14.73 1.89
N LEU A 67 1.04 15.56 1.88
CA LEU A 67 -0.22 15.25 1.19
C LEU A 67 0.01 15.10 -0.31
N ASP A 68 0.84 15.97 -0.89
CA ASP A 68 1.24 15.90 -2.29
C ASP A 68 2.01 14.61 -2.57
N TYR A 69 3.10 14.37 -1.83
CA TYR A 69 3.98 13.21 -1.98
C TYR A 69 3.36 11.84 -1.70
N THR A 70 2.18 11.78 -1.08
CA THR A 70 1.47 10.51 -0.87
C THR A 70 0.49 10.16 -2.00
N ARG A 71 0.19 11.11 -2.89
CA ARG A 71 -0.70 10.91 -4.04
C ARG A 71 -0.03 10.05 -5.13
N PRO A 72 -0.80 9.29 -5.93
CA PRO A 72 -0.27 8.72 -7.16
C PRO A 72 0.22 9.84 -8.08
N THR A 73 1.51 9.86 -8.37
CA THR A 73 2.10 10.87 -9.23
C THR A 73 1.92 10.47 -10.69
N THR A 74 1.47 11.41 -11.52
CA THR A 74 1.62 11.30 -12.97
C THR A 74 3.08 11.53 -13.31
N ALA A 75 3.74 10.46 -13.77
CA ALA A 75 5.05 10.39 -14.43
C ALA A 75 6.01 11.60 -14.29
N GLY A 76 7.09 11.40 -13.52
CA GLY A 76 8.32 12.20 -13.57
C GLY A 76 8.29 13.50 -12.79
N GLY A 77 9.37 13.80 -12.06
CA GLY A 77 9.66 15.16 -11.60
C GLY A 77 9.87 15.40 -10.10
N HIS A 78 9.84 14.39 -9.23
CA HIS A 78 9.94 14.63 -7.77
C HIS A 78 10.80 13.65 -6.98
N PHE A 79 11.61 12.79 -7.62
CA PHE A 79 12.36 11.79 -6.86
C PHE A 79 13.30 12.45 -5.84
N SER A 80 14.03 13.49 -6.25
CA SER A 80 15.00 14.17 -5.38
C SER A 80 14.36 14.79 -4.14
N GLU A 81 13.22 15.46 -4.30
CA GLU A 81 12.50 16.11 -3.21
C GLU A 81 11.83 15.09 -2.30
N LEU A 82 11.29 14.03 -2.88
CA LEU A 82 10.67 12.95 -2.12
C LEU A 82 11.70 12.15 -1.32
N ALA A 83 12.85 11.84 -1.92
CA ALA A 83 13.97 11.19 -1.25
C ALA A 83 14.47 12.05 -0.07
N ALA A 84 14.66 13.34 -0.31
CA ALA A 84 15.05 14.29 0.75
C ALA A 84 14.00 14.36 1.86
N PHE A 85 12.70 14.39 1.51
CA PHE A 85 11.62 14.41 2.50
C PHE A 85 11.62 13.15 3.37
N ILE A 86 11.78 11.97 2.76
CA ILE A 86 11.85 10.69 3.49
C ILE A 86 13.06 10.69 4.43
N ASP A 87 14.23 11.03 3.92
CA ASP A 87 15.49 11.00 4.69
C ASP A 87 15.48 11.99 5.87
N GLN A 88 14.88 13.17 5.68
CA GLN A 88 14.81 14.21 6.73
C GLN A 88 13.69 13.96 7.75
N ASN A 89 12.75 13.05 7.47
CA ASN A 89 11.53 12.88 8.27
C ASN A 89 11.18 11.40 8.48
N PRO A 90 12.05 10.60 9.12
CA PRO A 90 11.89 9.15 9.25
C PRO A 90 10.62 8.74 10.04
N ASP A 91 10.22 9.55 11.02
CA ASP A 91 9.05 9.27 11.87
C ASP A 91 7.74 9.84 11.30
N TRP A 92 7.79 10.44 10.11
CA TRP A 92 6.59 11.03 9.50
C TRP A 92 5.59 9.96 9.08
N PRO A 93 4.27 10.20 9.16
CA PRO A 93 3.27 9.20 8.80
C PRO A 93 3.42 8.67 7.36
N LEU A 94 3.04 7.40 7.18
CA LEU A 94 2.96 6.73 5.88
C LEU A 94 4.32 6.58 5.14
N GLN A 95 5.43 6.37 5.86
CA GLN A 95 6.76 6.11 5.26
C GLN A 95 6.73 5.09 4.12
N LYS A 96 6.07 3.93 4.32
CA LYS A 96 5.96 2.90 3.27
C LYS A 96 5.25 3.42 2.02
N ARG A 97 4.28 4.33 2.17
CA ARG A 97 3.60 4.95 1.03
C ARG A 97 4.52 5.91 0.31
N LEU A 98 5.22 6.77 1.05
CA LEU A 98 6.21 7.70 0.49
C LEU A 98 7.33 6.96 -0.26
N GLN A 99 7.85 5.88 0.33
CA GLN A 99 8.87 5.05 -0.30
C GLN A 99 8.36 4.41 -1.60
N ARG A 100 7.11 3.90 -1.64
CA ARG A 100 6.51 3.42 -2.91
C ARG A 100 6.42 4.53 -3.97
N ARG A 101 6.06 5.76 -3.57
CA ARG A 101 6.06 6.92 -4.49
C ARG A 101 7.47 7.27 -4.98
N ALA A 102 8.49 7.14 -4.14
CA ALA A 102 9.87 7.35 -4.53
C ALA A 102 10.32 6.29 -5.53
N GLU A 103 9.93 5.03 -5.32
CA GLU A 103 10.18 3.93 -6.26
C GLU A 103 9.51 4.14 -7.62
N GLU A 104 8.28 4.65 -7.65
CA GLU A 104 7.58 5.03 -8.90
C GLU A 104 8.35 6.15 -9.64
N ALA A 105 8.77 7.18 -8.90
CA ALA A 105 9.51 8.33 -9.43
C ALA A 105 10.92 7.99 -9.94
N LEU A 106 11.55 6.92 -9.45
CA LEU A 106 12.87 6.44 -9.89
C LEU A 106 12.92 5.97 -11.36
N THR A 107 11.77 5.79 -12.02
CA THR A 107 11.73 5.36 -13.42
C THR A 107 12.43 6.34 -14.35
N GLY A 108 12.42 7.65 -14.03
CA GLY A 108 13.12 8.69 -14.79
C GLY A 108 14.59 8.90 -14.42
N GLU A 109 15.06 8.23 -13.36
CA GLU A 109 16.39 8.45 -12.79
C GLU A 109 17.45 7.49 -13.35
N SER A 110 18.71 7.92 -13.33
CA SER A 110 19.85 7.08 -13.74
C SER A 110 20.00 5.84 -12.85
N ASP A 111 20.62 4.77 -13.39
CA ASP A 111 20.91 3.55 -12.63
C ASP A 111 21.81 3.82 -11.42
N GLN A 112 22.68 4.84 -11.47
CA GLN A 112 23.51 5.25 -10.35
C GLN A 112 22.68 5.82 -9.20
N VAL A 113 21.74 6.72 -9.52
CA VAL A 113 20.82 7.33 -8.54
C VAL A 113 19.91 6.26 -7.92
N ALA A 114 19.29 5.42 -8.76
CA ALA A 114 18.42 4.35 -8.30
C ALA A 114 19.17 3.31 -7.43
N ALA A 115 20.38 2.91 -7.81
CA ALA A 115 21.19 1.99 -7.01
C ALA A 115 21.59 2.58 -5.65
N ALA A 116 21.94 3.88 -5.61
CA ALA A 116 22.25 4.57 -4.37
C ALA A 116 21.04 4.67 -3.43
N TRP A 117 19.84 4.88 -4.00
CA TRP A 117 18.58 4.83 -3.26
C TRP A 117 18.34 3.45 -2.65
N PHE A 118 18.35 2.40 -3.46
CA PHE A 118 18.03 1.04 -2.99
C PHE A 118 19.03 0.49 -1.96
N LYS A 119 20.25 1.03 -1.91
CA LYS A 119 21.23 0.70 -0.86
C LYS A 119 20.78 1.17 0.54
N ARG A 120 20.05 2.28 0.62
CA ARG A 120 19.57 2.88 1.87
C ARG A 120 18.11 2.49 2.17
N HIS A 121 17.32 2.34 1.10
CA HIS A 121 15.88 2.08 1.15
C HIS A 121 15.55 0.86 0.30
N PRO A 122 15.65 -0.37 0.85
CA PRO A 122 15.36 -1.60 0.12
C PRO A 122 13.95 -1.58 -0.48
N ALA A 123 13.81 -2.00 -1.74
CA ALA A 123 12.56 -1.87 -2.48
C ALA A 123 11.40 -2.64 -1.83
N ILE A 124 10.25 -1.99 -1.69
CA ILE A 124 9.04 -2.56 -1.08
C ILE A 124 7.89 -2.75 -2.06
N GLY A 125 7.82 -1.98 -3.15
CA GLY A 125 6.82 -2.09 -4.21
C GLY A 125 7.28 -2.99 -5.35
N GLY A 126 6.32 -3.45 -6.18
CA GLY A 126 6.64 -4.24 -7.37
C GLY A 126 7.50 -3.47 -8.37
N VAL A 127 7.17 -2.19 -8.60
CA VAL A 127 7.92 -1.28 -9.50
C VAL A 127 9.35 -1.08 -9.01
N GLY A 128 9.55 -0.80 -7.71
CA GLY A 128 10.89 -0.63 -7.15
C GLY A 128 11.73 -1.90 -7.23
N LYS A 129 11.14 -3.07 -6.91
CA LYS A 129 11.82 -4.37 -7.04
C LYS A 129 12.23 -4.62 -8.49
N ALA A 130 11.35 -4.32 -9.44
CA ALA A 130 11.64 -4.42 -10.88
C ALA A 130 12.76 -3.48 -11.31
N ARG A 131 12.77 -2.23 -10.83
CA ARG A 131 13.84 -1.25 -11.12
C ARG A 131 15.18 -1.72 -10.58
N ALA A 132 15.22 -2.24 -9.36
CA ALA A 132 16.44 -2.81 -8.78
C ALA A 132 16.96 -4.01 -9.59
N ALA A 133 16.07 -4.91 -10.01
CA ALA A 133 16.42 -6.04 -10.86
C ALA A 133 16.94 -5.59 -12.25
N GLN A 134 16.34 -4.56 -12.84
CA GLN A 134 16.80 -3.99 -14.10
C GLN A 134 18.23 -3.44 -14.02
N ILE A 135 18.62 -2.85 -12.88
CA ILE A 135 20.00 -2.39 -12.66
C ILE A 135 20.99 -3.57 -12.71
N LEU A 136 20.60 -4.75 -12.20
CA LEU A 136 21.43 -5.96 -12.31
C LEU A 136 21.59 -6.41 -13.76
N LEU A 137 20.48 -6.42 -14.52
CA LEU A 137 20.50 -6.74 -15.95
C LEU A 137 21.42 -5.79 -16.73
N ASN A 138 21.31 -4.48 -16.48
CA ASN A 138 22.12 -3.45 -17.16
C ASN A 138 23.62 -3.56 -16.85
N ARG A 139 23.98 -4.18 -15.72
CA ARG A 139 25.38 -4.47 -15.34
C ARG A 139 25.89 -5.81 -15.87
N GLY A 140 25.10 -6.49 -16.72
CA GLY A 140 25.45 -7.79 -17.30
C GLY A 140 25.20 -8.99 -16.40
N ASN A 141 24.63 -8.80 -15.20
CA ASN A 141 24.28 -9.91 -14.32
C ASN A 141 22.91 -10.49 -14.69
N ASN A 142 22.85 -11.16 -15.84
CA ASN A 142 21.61 -11.61 -16.48
C ASN A 142 20.85 -12.65 -15.65
N GLU A 143 21.55 -13.61 -15.05
CA GLU A 143 20.94 -14.67 -14.24
C GLU A 143 20.29 -14.08 -12.98
N ALA A 144 21.06 -13.32 -12.19
CA ALA A 144 20.53 -12.72 -10.96
C ALA A 144 19.46 -11.66 -11.26
N GLY A 145 19.63 -10.88 -12.32
CA GLY A 145 18.63 -9.90 -12.76
C GLY A 145 17.31 -10.57 -13.19
N THR A 146 17.38 -11.65 -13.96
CA THR A 146 16.18 -12.42 -14.36
C THR A 146 15.48 -13.04 -13.15
N ALA A 147 16.25 -13.66 -12.23
CA ALA A 147 15.70 -14.19 -10.99
C ALA A 147 15.02 -13.08 -10.16
N ALA A 148 15.65 -11.91 -10.07
CA ALA A 148 15.09 -10.76 -9.35
C ALA A 148 13.84 -10.18 -10.02
N ILE A 149 13.74 -10.16 -11.36
CA ILE A 149 12.51 -9.79 -12.07
C ILE A 149 11.37 -10.75 -11.73
N ARG A 150 11.63 -12.06 -11.73
CA ARG A 150 10.62 -13.06 -11.36
C ARG A 150 10.16 -12.89 -9.91
N ALA A 151 11.09 -12.65 -8.98
CA ALA A 151 10.76 -12.36 -7.59
C ALA A 151 9.95 -11.06 -7.45
N ALA A 152 10.30 -10.01 -8.20
CA ALA A 152 9.54 -8.76 -8.23
C ALA A 152 8.09 -8.98 -8.71
N TRP A 153 7.90 -9.85 -9.71
CA TRP A 153 6.57 -10.23 -10.16
C TRP A 153 5.79 -11.01 -9.09
N VAL A 154 6.39 -12.01 -8.47
CA VAL A 154 5.69 -12.84 -7.47
C VAL A 154 5.34 -12.03 -6.21
N ASP A 155 6.30 -11.28 -5.68
CA ASP A 155 6.22 -10.65 -4.35
C ASP A 155 5.82 -9.16 -4.40
N GLY A 156 5.69 -8.58 -5.58
CA GLY A 156 5.39 -7.16 -5.75
C GLY A 156 3.90 -6.87 -5.69
N ASP A 157 3.53 -5.77 -5.03
CA ASP A 157 2.23 -5.14 -5.21
C ASP A 157 2.33 -4.11 -6.34
N PHE A 158 1.32 -4.08 -7.20
CA PHE A 158 1.29 -3.24 -8.41
C PHE A 158 -0.05 -2.53 -8.49
N THR A 159 -0.07 -1.31 -9.03
CA THR A 159 -1.31 -0.79 -9.60
C THR A 159 -1.65 -1.53 -10.90
N VAL A 160 -2.87 -1.40 -11.41
CA VAL A 160 -3.27 -2.01 -12.70
C VAL A 160 -2.36 -1.51 -13.84
N ALA A 161 -2.01 -0.22 -13.84
CA ALA A 161 -1.13 0.38 -14.84
C ALA A 161 0.30 -0.16 -14.74
N ASP A 162 0.82 -0.33 -13.52
CA ASP A 162 2.15 -0.89 -13.29
C ASP A 162 2.22 -2.37 -13.66
N GLU A 163 1.16 -3.14 -13.35
CA GLU A 163 1.07 -4.55 -13.70
C GLU A 163 1.11 -4.75 -15.22
N HIS A 164 0.32 -3.98 -15.95
CA HIS A 164 0.33 -4.00 -17.42
C HIS A 164 1.71 -3.60 -17.97
N SER A 165 2.31 -2.53 -17.45
CA SER A 165 3.63 -2.07 -17.86
C SER A 165 4.73 -3.10 -17.56
N PHE A 166 4.63 -3.79 -16.42
CA PHE A 166 5.54 -4.84 -16.03
C PHE A 166 5.45 -6.03 -16.99
N LEU A 167 4.24 -6.53 -17.29
CA LEU A 167 4.04 -7.63 -18.22
C LEU A 167 4.50 -7.28 -19.64
N ALA A 168 4.20 -6.06 -20.11
CA ALA A 168 4.66 -5.59 -21.41
C ALA A 168 6.18 -5.63 -21.55
N ARG A 169 6.91 -5.32 -20.47
CA ARG A 169 8.37 -5.24 -20.47
C ARG A 169 9.05 -6.58 -20.20
N TYR A 170 8.50 -7.39 -19.30
CA TYR A 170 9.22 -8.53 -18.71
C TYR A 170 8.56 -9.90 -18.96
N SER A 171 7.43 -9.97 -19.68
CA SER A 171 6.74 -11.24 -19.96
C SER A 171 7.65 -12.34 -20.51
N GLY A 172 8.60 -12.00 -21.39
CA GLY A 172 9.57 -12.97 -21.94
C GLY A 172 10.56 -13.55 -20.91
N MET A 173 10.66 -12.98 -19.71
CA MET A 173 11.50 -13.48 -18.62
C MET A 173 10.72 -14.32 -17.61
N LEU A 174 9.39 -14.23 -17.60
CA LEU A 174 8.52 -14.92 -16.66
C LEU A 174 8.23 -16.35 -17.11
N ARG A 175 8.00 -17.22 -16.14
CA ARG A 175 7.61 -18.61 -16.40
C ARG A 175 6.19 -18.86 -15.88
N PRO A 176 5.50 -19.90 -16.38
CA PRO A 176 4.16 -20.26 -15.91
C PRO A 176 4.07 -20.39 -14.37
N GLU A 177 5.09 -20.95 -13.72
CA GLU A 177 5.13 -21.08 -12.26
C GLU A 177 5.21 -19.73 -11.52
N ASP A 178 5.75 -18.69 -12.14
CA ASP A 178 5.84 -17.36 -11.51
C ASP A 178 4.43 -16.72 -11.48
N HIS A 179 3.59 -16.96 -12.49
CA HIS A 179 2.19 -16.55 -12.47
C HIS A 179 1.38 -17.29 -11.40
N GLN A 180 1.58 -18.60 -11.26
CA GLN A 180 0.91 -19.41 -10.23
C GLN A 180 1.29 -18.92 -8.82
N LYS A 181 2.59 -18.74 -8.54
CA LYS A 181 3.07 -18.25 -7.24
C LYS A 181 2.52 -16.86 -6.90
N ARG A 182 2.44 -15.96 -7.88
CA ARG A 182 1.83 -14.64 -7.70
C ARG A 182 0.34 -14.76 -7.37
N LEU A 183 -0.41 -15.54 -8.15
CA LEU A 183 -1.84 -15.79 -7.91
C LEU A 183 -2.08 -16.36 -6.50
N ASP A 184 -1.29 -17.37 -6.10
CA ASP A 184 -1.32 -17.94 -4.76
C ASP A 184 -1.15 -16.87 -3.68
N ARG A 185 -0.06 -16.10 -3.79
CA ARG A 185 0.25 -15.04 -2.83
C ARG A 185 -0.91 -14.06 -2.71
N LEU A 186 -1.44 -13.58 -3.85
CA LEU A 186 -2.52 -12.60 -3.89
C LEU A 186 -3.80 -13.13 -3.23
N ILE A 187 -4.17 -14.40 -3.47
CA ILE A 187 -5.32 -15.03 -2.81
C ILE A 187 -5.08 -15.10 -1.29
N TRP A 188 -3.91 -15.57 -0.86
CA TRP A 188 -3.54 -15.66 0.55
C TRP A 188 -3.54 -14.31 1.28
N ASP A 189 -3.09 -13.25 0.60
CA ASP A 189 -3.05 -11.89 1.13
C ASP A 189 -4.43 -11.18 1.04
N GLY A 190 -5.46 -11.83 0.48
CA GLY A 190 -6.80 -11.27 0.33
C GLY A 190 -6.91 -10.19 -0.75
N LEU A 191 -5.94 -10.10 -1.66
CA LEU A 191 -5.90 -9.15 -2.77
C LEU A 191 -6.74 -9.67 -3.96
N THR A 192 -8.04 -9.79 -3.73
CA THR A 192 -9.01 -10.46 -4.63
C THR A 192 -9.00 -9.91 -6.06
N ASP A 193 -9.03 -8.59 -6.24
CA ASP A 193 -9.10 -7.98 -7.58
C ASP A 193 -7.83 -8.27 -8.39
N ALA A 194 -6.66 -8.12 -7.77
CA ALA A 194 -5.38 -8.47 -8.37
C ALA A 194 -5.30 -9.98 -8.66
N ALA A 195 -5.79 -10.84 -7.76
CA ALA A 195 -5.84 -12.29 -8.00
C ALA A 195 -6.73 -12.63 -9.22
N ARG A 196 -7.87 -11.96 -9.41
CA ARG A 196 -8.74 -12.18 -10.58
C ARG A 196 -8.04 -11.83 -11.89
N HIS A 197 -7.23 -10.78 -11.92
CA HIS A 197 -6.46 -10.40 -13.11
C HIS A 197 -5.39 -11.42 -13.49
N MET A 198 -4.95 -12.26 -12.54
CA MET A 198 -3.97 -13.32 -12.80
C MET A 198 -4.59 -14.60 -13.38
N LEU A 199 -5.92 -14.80 -13.28
CA LEU A 199 -6.59 -16.02 -13.75
C LEU A 199 -6.31 -16.34 -15.24
N PRO A 200 -6.26 -15.37 -16.17
CA PRO A 200 -5.92 -15.63 -17.57
C PRO A 200 -4.48 -16.10 -17.80
N LEU A 201 -3.56 -15.84 -16.85
CA LEU A 201 -2.11 -16.08 -16.99
C LEU A 201 -1.66 -17.44 -16.46
N VAL A 202 -2.57 -18.23 -15.89
CA VAL A 202 -2.30 -19.58 -15.36
C VAL A 202 -2.99 -20.65 -16.21
N SER A 203 -2.58 -21.91 -16.03
CA SER A 203 -3.19 -23.06 -16.70
C SER A 203 -4.68 -23.21 -16.36
N ALA A 204 -5.44 -23.87 -17.23
CA ALA A 204 -6.87 -24.10 -17.02
C ALA A 204 -7.16 -24.82 -15.69
N ASP A 205 -6.41 -25.87 -15.38
CA ASP A 205 -6.55 -26.63 -14.14
C ASP A 205 -6.32 -25.77 -12.90
N TYR A 206 -5.26 -24.95 -12.92
CA TYR A 206 -4.92 -24.09 -11.80
C TYR A 206 -5.90 -22.91 -11.66
N ARG A 207 -6.44 -22.42 -12.78
CA ARG A 207 -7.52 -21.43 -12.80
C ARG A 207 -8.75 -21.96 -12.07
N LEU A 208 -9.16 -23.21 -12.29
CA LEU A 208 -10.29 -23.83 -11.59
C LEU A 208 -10.06 -23.88 -10.07
N ALA A 209 -8.86 -24.25 -9.63
CA ALA A 209 -8.48 -24.24 -8.21
C ALA A 209 -8.54 -22.82 -7.61
N ALA A 210 -7.99 -21.82 -8.32
CA ALA A 210 -8.01 -20.43 -7.87
C ALA A 210 -9.42 -19.84 -7.82
N GLU A 211 -10.27 -20.11 -8.81
CA GLU A 211 -11.67 -19.68 -8.84
C GLU A 211 -12.47 -20.27 -7.68
N ALA A 212 -12.27 -21.56 -7.38
CA ALA A 212 -12.87 -22.20 -6.22
C ALA A 212 -12.43 -21.51 -4.91
N ARG A 213 -11.12 -21.29 -4.73
CA ARG A 213 -10.59 -20.60 -3.55
C ARG A 213 -11.17 -19.20 -3.36
N LEU A 214 -11.22 -18.40 -4.44
CA LEU A 214 -11.81 -17.06 -4.41
C LEU A 214 -13.30 -17.10 -4.06
N ALA A 215 -14.05 -18.06 -4.62
CA ALA A 215 -15.48 -18.22 -4.34
C ALA A 215 -15.75 -18.66 -2.89
N LEU A 216 -14.98 -19.63 -2.37
CA LEU A 216 -15.07 -20.10 -0.99
C LEU A 216 -14.72 -18.99 0.00
N ALA A 217 -13.64 -18.24 -0.26
CA ALA A 217 -13.23 -17.10 0.57
C ALA A 217 -14.34 -16.04 0.69
N ALA A 218 -15.03 -15.77 -0.42
CA ALA A 218 -16.13 -14.81 -0.53
C ALA A 218 -17.50 -15.35 -0.06
N ASP A 219 -17.59 -16.61 0.39
CA ASP A 219 -18.85 -17.31 0.66
C ASP A 219 -19.87 -17.23 -0.51
N ALA A 220 -19.35 -17.33 -1.74
CA ALA A 220 -20.18 -17.24 -2.93
C ALA A 220 -21.15 -18.43 -3.04
N PRO A 221 -22.39 -18.24 -3.54
CA PRO A 221 -23.39 -19.31 -3.65
C PRO A 221 -22.95 -20.52 -4.48
N ASN A 222 -22.06 -20.31 -5.44
CA ASN A 222 -21.51 -21.35 -6.33
C ASN A 222 -20.17 -21.93 -5.84
N GLY A 223 -19.72 -21.62 -4.62
CA GLY A 223 -18.43 -22.06 -4.09
C GLY A 223 -18.26 -23.58 -4.10
N GLU A 224 -19.27 -24.31 -3.64
CA GLU A 224 -19.26 -25.79 -3.64
C GLU A 224 -19.23 -26.37 -5.07
N ALA A 225 -20.00 -25.79 -5.99
CA ALA A 225 -20.02 -26.20 -7.39
C ALA A 225 -18.68 -25.93 -8.10
N LEU A 226 -17.99 -24.84 -7.77
CA LEU A 226 -16.65 -24.54 -8.28
C LEU A 226 -15.60 -25.46 -7.66
N LEU A 227 -15.69 -25.71 -6.35
CA LEU A 227 -14.85 -26.66 -5.66
C LEU A 227 -14.97 -28.06 -6.28
N ALA A 228 -16.18 -28.51 -6.64
CA ALA A 228 -16.43 -29.77 -7.32
C ALA A 228 -15.63 -29.93 -8.63
N LYS A 229 -15.36 -28.83 -9.34
CA LYS A 229 -14.61 -28.81 -10.61
C LYS A 229 -13.09 -28.81 -10.44
N VAL A 230 -12.58 -28.63 -9.23
CA VAL A 230 -11.13 -28.63 -9.00
C VAL A 230 -10.55 -30.02 -9.31
N PRO A 231 -9.54 -30.12 -10.20
CA PRO A 231 -8.88 -31.37 -10.55
C PRO A 231 -8.36 -32.13 -9.34
N SER A 232 -8.39 -33.46 -9.38
CA SER A 232 -8.03 -34.32 -8.24
C SER A 232 -6.62 -34.08 -7.72
N ASN A 233 -5.66 -33.81 -8.61
CA ASN A 233 -4.27 -33.49 -8.26
C ASN A 233 -4.10 -32.14 -7.54
N LEU A 234 -5.10 -31.25 -7.60
CA LEU A 234 -5.10 -29.95 -6.93
C LEU A 234 -6.04 -29.91 -5.70
N ARG A 235 -6.75 -30.99 -5.39
CA ARG A 235 -7.62 -31.06 -4.20
C ARG A 235 -6.84 -31.05 -2.89
N SER A 236 -5.66 -31.64 -2.89
CA SER A 236 -4.73 -31.62 -1.75
C SER A 236 -3.78 -30.41 -1.78
N ASP A 237 -4.00 -29.44 -2.67
CA ASP A 237 -3.27 -28.19 -2.62
C ASP A 237 -3.58 -27.49 -1.29
N PRO A 238 -2.56 -27.04 -0.52
CA PRO A 238 -2.80 -26.38 0.77
C PRO A 238 -3.69 -25.15 0.67
N GLY A 239 -3.62 -24.38 -0.43
CA GLY A 239 -4.47 -23.22 -0.63
C GLY A 239 -5.95 -23.59 -0.82
N VAL A 240 -6.23 -24.67 -1.58
CA VAL A 240 -7.59 -25.19 -1.79
C VAL A 240 -8.15 -25.75 -0.48
N ALA A 241 -7.40 -26.65 0.18
CA ALA A 241 -7.83 -27.29 1.41
C ALA A 241 -8.07 -26.28 2.55
N PHE A 242 -7.24 -25.24 2.63
CA PHE A 242 -7.40 -24.19 3.63
C PHE A 242 -8.70 -23.39 3.44
N GLU A 243 -8.99 -22.93 2.22
CA GLU A 243 -10.23 -22.19 1.95
C GLU A 243 -11.47 -23.06 2.10
N GLU A 244 -11.38 -24.35 1.74
CA GLU A 244 -12.46 -25.30 2.00
C GLU A 244 -12.70 -25.49 3.50
N ALA A 245 -11.65 -25.68 4.30
CA ALA A 245 -11.78 -25.81 5.76
C ALA A 245 -12.43 -24.57 6.38
N ARG A 246 -11.99 -23.37 5.97
CA ARG A 246 -12.58 -22.09 6.41
C ARG A 246 -14.05 -21.97 6.05
N TRP A 247 -14.39 -22.32 4.81
CA TRP A 247 -15.76 -22.28 4.33
C TRP A 247 -16.65 -23.27 5.10
N ARG A 248 -16.20 -24.51 5.29
CA ARG A 248 -16.91 -25.53 6.09
C ARG A 248 -17.12 -25.08 7.53
N ARG A 249 -16.11 -24.48 8.16
CA ARG A 249 -16.27 -23.87 9.49
C ARG A 249 -17.36 -22.80 9.49
N LYS A 250 -17.38 -21.89 8.51
CA LYS A 250 -18.43 -20.85 8.39
C LYS A 250 -19.83 -21.45 8.19
N LYS A 251 -19.94 -22.66 7.64
CA LYS A 251 -21.19 -23.42 7.50
C LYS A 251 -21.50 -24.34 8.69
N ASN A 252 -20.80 -24.19 9.82
CA ASN A 252 -20.91 -25.02 11.02
C ASN A 252 -20.62 -26.52 10.78
N GLN A 253 -19.91 -26.86 9.70
CA GLN A 253 -19.50 -28.23 9.38
C GLN A 253 -18.14 -28.53 10.02
N TYR A 254 -18.08 -28.52 11.35
CA TYR A 254 -16.82 -28.53 12.09
C TYR A 254 -16.00 -29.81 11.94
N ASP A 255 -16.65 -31.00 11.91
CA ASP A 255 -15.95 -32.28 11.70
C ASP A 255 -15.24 -32.32 10.34
N ALA A 256 -15.94 -31.89 9.29
CA ALA A 256 -15.38 -31.86 7.94
C ALA A 256 -14.25 -30.83 7.81
N ALA A 257 -14.38 -29.68 8.48
CA ALA A 257 -13.28 -28.70 8.58
C ALA A 257 -12.07 -29.30 9.33
N ALA A 258 -12.29 -29.99 10.45
CA ALA A 258 -11.23 -30.61 11.23
C ALA A 258 -10.45 -31.68 10.44
N GLN A 259 -11.15 -32.51 9.66
CA GLN A 259 -10.51 -33.52 8.80
C GLN A 259 -9.55 -32.88 7.79
N LEU A 260 -9.96 -31.79 7.13
CA LEU A 260 -9.09 -31.05 6.19
C LEU A 260 -7.87 -30.45 6.90
N LEU A 261 -8.06 -29.89 8.10
CA LEU A 261 -6.99 -29.27 8.89
C LEU A 261 -5.97 -30.29 9.41
N LEU A 262 -6.42 -31.50 9.76
CA LEU A 262 -5.57 -32.60 10.21
C LEU A 262 -4.79 -33.21 9.04
N ALA A 263 -5.42 -33.40 7.88
CA ALA A 263 -4.76 -33.91 6.68
C ALA A 263 -3.59 -33.01 6.21
N HIS A 264 -3.59 -31.74 6.60
CA HIS A 264 -2.54 -30.76 6.28
C HIS A 264 -1.82 -30.24 7.53
N ALA A 265 -1.73 -31.06 8.59
CA ALA A 265 -1.12 -30.68 9.88
C ALA A 265 0.27 -30.04 9.72
N GLU A 266 1.10 -30.64 8.86
CA GLU A 266 2.51 -30.28 8.64
C GLU A 266 2.73 -29.33 7.45
N SER A 267 1.67 -28.73 6.90
CA SER A 267 1.81 -27.81 5.75
C SER A 267 2.74 -26.65 6.09
N PRO A 268 3.82 -26.42 5.30
CA PRO A 268 4.71 -25.28 5.51
C PRO A 268 4.12 -23.96 5.00
N VAL A 269 3.00 -24.01 4.28
CA VAL A 269 2.38 -22.84 3.64
C VAL A 269 1.57 -22.06 4.67
N ARG A 270 1.95 -20.83 4.98
CA ARG A 270 1.23 -19.89 5.88
C ARG A 270 0.84 -20.54 7.24
N PRO A 271 1.81 -21.06 8.02
CA PRO A 271 1.53 -21.85 9.22
C PRO A 271 0.70 -21.08 10.27
N THR A 272 0.87 -19.77 10.38
CA THR A 272 0.07 -18.90 11.27
C THR A 272 -1.41 -18.91 10.91
N ALA A 273 -1.74 -18.92 9.61
CA ALA A 273 -3.12 -18.94 9.13
C ALA A 273 -3.79 -20.29 9.46
N TRP A 274 -3.08 -21.40 9.20
CA TRP A 274 -3.53 -22.74 9.59
C TRP A 274 -3.73 -22.87 11.09
N TRP A 275 -2.79 -22.36 11.89
CA TRP A 275 -2.91 -22.39 13.35
C TRP A 275 -4.16 -21.65 13.85
N ALA A 276 -4.39 -20.43 13.34
CA ALA A 276 -5.56 -19.65 13.69
C ALA A 276 -6.86 -20.40 13.37
N GLU A 277 -6.93 -21.02 12.19
CA GLU A 277 -8.11 -21.77 11.78
C GLU A 277 -8.34 -23.03 12.62
N ARG A 278 -7.27 -23.77 12.96
CA ARG A 278 -7.33 -24.91 13.90
C ARG A 278 -7.86 -24.51 15.27
N GLN A 279 -7.40 -23.40 15.81
CA GLN A 279 -7.88 -22.88 17.09
C GLN A 279 -9.39 -22.56 17.05
N LEU A 280 -9.87 -21.99 15.95
CA LEU A 280 -11.30 -21.70 15.79
C LEU A 280 -12.14 -22.98 15.74
N VAL A 281 -11.73 -23.98 14.95
CA VAL A 281 -12.46 -25.25 14.84
C VAL A 281 -12.43 -26.04 16.15
N ALA A 282 -11.26 -26.16 16.79
CA ALA A 282 -11.11 -26.89 18.04
C ALA A 282 -11.99 -26.31 19.17
N ARG A 283 -12.08 -24.98 19.28
CA ARG A 283 -12.96 -24.34 20.27
C ARG A 283 -14.42 -24.68 20.07
N GLN A 284 -14.88 -24.75 18.82
CA GLN A 284 -16.27 -25.10 18.52
C GLN A 284 -16.57 -26.56 18.87
N LEU A 285 -15.68 -27.48 18.50
CA LEU A 285 -15.81 -28.91 18.81
C LEU A 285 -15.73 -29.24 20.30
N LEU A 286 -15.04 -28.41 21.10
CA LEU A 286 -14.99 -28.57 22.56
C LEU A 286 -16.20 -27.94 23.27
N ALA A 287 -16.92 -27.04 22.59
CA ALA A 287 -18.09 -26.37 23.14
C ALA A 287 -19.41 -27.10 22.82
N SER A 288 -19.38 -28.02 21.85
CA SER A 288 -20.48 -28.94 21.50
C SER A 288 -20.49 -30.17 22.38
#